data_AF-A0A0F8Z5R3-F1
#
_entry.id   AF-A0A0F8Z5R3-F1
#
_cell.length_a   1.000
_cell.length_b   1.000
_cell.length_c   1.000
_cell.angle_alpha   90.00
_cell.angle_beta   90.00
_cell.angle_gamma   90.00
#
_symmetry.space_group_name_H-M   'P 1'
#
loop_
_entity.id
_entity.type
_entity.pdbx_description
1 polymer ?
#
loop_
_entity_poly.entity_id
_entity_poly.type
_entity_poly.pdbx_seq_one_letter_code
_entity_poly.pdbx_strand_id
1 'polypeptide(L)'
;MHLVTWFSLAGGTAKAINKSDSVVDIRTYAATWSKIADEFKAYQDSGTPISTLTGLGAYTGSLSATLCNIGSYNTGPTFPFDGNIYHVLVANTVATPTQVGEIIEAMDNDAFTLHHGQLDTVFGVDNWAWFA
;
A
#
# COMPACT_ATOMS: atom_id res chain seq x y z
N MET A 1 -1.06 -17.76 -12.82
CA MET A 1 -2.02 -16.83 -12.20
C MET A 1 -1.70 -16.81 -10.71
N HIS A 2 -1.25 -15.67 -10.21
CA HIS A 2 -0.96 -15.46 -8.80
C HIS A 2 -2.14 -14.74 -8.15
N LEU A 3 -2.39 -15.02 -6.87
CA LEU A 3 -3.37 -14.30 -6.08
C LEU A 3 -2.62 -13.24 -5.27
N VAL A 4 -2.96 -11.97 -5.49
CA VAL A 4 -2.52 -10.88 -4.62
C VAL A 4 -3.58 -10.68 -3.55
N THR A 5 -3.15 -10.69 -2.29
CA THR A 5 -4.02 -10.55 -1.12
C THR A 5 -3.57 -9.36 -0.29
N TRP A 6 -4.48 -8.40 -0.13
CA TRP A 6 -4.34 -7.34 0.87
C TRP A 6 -5.18 -7.71 2.07
N PHE A 7 -4.60 -7.68 3.27
CA PHE A 7 -5.33 -7.98 4.50
C PHE A 7 -5.30 -6.79 5.46
N SER A 8 -6.40 -6.59 6.18
CA SER A 8 -6.50 -5.67 7.31
C SER A 8 -6.83 -6.46 8.58
N LEU A 9 -6.17 -6.11 9.67
CA LEU A 9 -6.35 -6.70 11.00
C LEU A 9 -6.77 -5.59 11.96
N ALA A 10 -8.04 -5.21 11.91
CA ALA A 10 -8.67 -4.29 12.86
C ALA A 10 -9.86 -5.00 13.54
N GLY A 11 -10.26 -4.56 14.74
CA GLY A 11 -11.41 -5.13 15.43
C GLY A 11 -11.28 -6.63 15.80
N GLY A 12 -10.06 -7.18 15.81
CA GLY A 12 -9.80 -8.59 16.12
C GLY A 12 -10.15 -9.58 15.01
N THR A 13 -10.54 -9.11 13.82
CA THR A 13 -10.92 -9.97 12.69
C THR A 13 -10.14 -9.59 11.44
N ALA A 14 -9.52 -10.59 10.79
CA ALA A 14 -8.88 -10.39 9.50
C ALA A 14 -9.92 -10.20 8.40
N LYS A 15 -9.77 -9.16 7.58
CA LYS A 15 -10.51 -9.00 6.32
C LYS A 15 -9.53 -8.91 5.17
N ALA A 16 -9.93 -9.38 3.99
CA ALA A 16 -9.04 -9.42 2.84
C ALA A 16 -9.72 -8.98 1.54
N ILE A 17 -8.96 -8.30 0.68
CA ILE A 17 -9.25 -8.07 -0.72
C ILE A 17 -8.34 -9.01 -1.52
N ASN A 18 -8.92 -9.77 -2.44
CA ASN A 18 -8.20 -10.71 -3.29
C ASN A 18 -8.33 -10.29 -4.75
N LYS A 19 -7.20 -10.23 -5.46
CA LYS A 19 -7.16 -9.96 -6.90
C LYS A 19 -6.30 -10.98 -7.60
N SER A 20 -6.84 -11.63 -8.62
CA SER A 20 -6.03 -12.42 -9.52
C SER A 20 -5.15 -11.51 -10.37
N ASP A 21 -3.85 -11.79 -10.36
CA ASP A 21 -2.85 -11.17 -11.21
C ASP A 21 -2.16 -12.25 -12.06
N SER A 22 -1.85 -11.90 -13.30
CA SER A 22 -1.24 -12.81 -14.27
C SER A 22 -0.09 -12.17 -15.02
N VAL A 23 0.27 -10.94 -14.65
CA VAL A 23 1.31 -10.18 -15.34
C VAL A 23 2.63 -10.30 -14.60
N VAL A 24 3.72 -10.39 -15.38
CA VAL A 24 5.11 -10.53 -14.93
C VAL A 24 5.93 -9.28 -15.26
N ASP A 25 5.27 -8.13 -15.28
CA ASP A 25 5.86 -6.82 -15.55
C ASP A 25 5.95 -6.00 -14.25
N ILE A 26 6.48 -4.80 -14.32
CA ILE A 26 6.43 -3.82 -13.22
C ILE A 26 4.96 -3.62 -12.81
N ARG A 27 4.76 -3.62 -11.50
CA ARG A 27 3.45 -3.50 -10.86
C ARG A 27 3.52 -2.53 -9.72
N THR A 28 2.50 -1.68 -9.64
CA THR A 28 2.35 -0.79 -8.49
C THR A 28 1.12 -1.20 -7.70
N TYR A 29 1.36 -1.55 -6.45
CA TYR A 29 0.32 -1.89 -5.48
C TYR A 29 0.24 -0.80 -4.42
N ALA A 30 -0.97 -0.39 -4.06
CA ALA A 30 -1.19 0.55 -2.97
C ALA A 30 -2.37 0.13 -2.12
N ALA A 31 -2.39 0.60 -0.87
CA ALA A 31 -3.53 0.46 0.01
C ALA A 31 -3.66 1.69 0.90
N THR A 32 -4.90 2.02 1.26
CA THR A 32 -5.20 3.08 2.22
C THR A 32 -6.08 2.53 3.34
N TRP A 33 -5.88 3.06 4.55
CA TRP A 33 -6.69 2.73 5.71
C TRP A 33 -7.14 4.00 6.41
N SER A 34 -8.45 4.16 6.60
CA SER A 34 -9.04 5.30 7.29
C SER A 34 -9.78 4.85 8.54
N LYS A 35 -9.29 5.27 9.71
CA LYS A 35 -9.98 5.08 10.99
C LYS A 35 -11.30 5.85 11.06
N ILE A 36 -11.33 7.06 10.51
CA ILE A 36 -12.48 7.97 10.59
C ILE A 36 -13.62 7.46 9.70
N ALA A 37 -13.28 7.00 8.49
CA ALA A 37 -14.28 6.44 7.57
C ALA A 37 -14.60 4.96 7.86
N ASP A 38 -13.78 4.28 8.67
CA ASP A 38 -13.82 2.83 8.89
C ASP A 38 -13.69 2.04 7.57
N GLU A 39 -12.72 2.44 6.74
CA GLU A 39 -12.51 1.89 5.39
C GLU A 39 -11.07 1.44 5.14
N PHE A 40 -10.92 0.34 4.39
CA PHE A 40 -9.65 -0.11 3.81
C PHE A 40 -9.84 -0.29 2.30
N LYS A 41 -8.96 0.33 1.51
CA LYS A 41 -9.01 0.28 0.04
C LYS A 41 -7.71 -0.28 -0.50
N ALA A 42 -7.80 -1.14 -1.50
CA ALA A 42 -6.65 -1.67 -2.23
C ALA A 42 -6.69 -1.18 -3.68
N TYR A 43 -5.53 -0.92 -4.24
CA TYR A 43 -5.32 -0.36 -5.57
C TYR A 43 -4.24 -1.17 -6.27
N GLN A 44 -4.41 -1.31 -7.59
CA GLN A 44 -3.41 -1.92 -8.47
C GLN A 44 -3.38 -1.12 -9.76
N ASP A 45 -2.19 -0.66 -10.12
CA ASP A 45 -1.85 0.03 -11.38
C ASP A 45 -2.73 1.26 -11.72
N SER A 46 -3.57 1.74 -10.78
CA SER A 46 -4.41 2.93 -10.97
C SER A 46 -4.96 3.48 -9.64
N GLY A 47 -5.40 4.74 -9.65
CA GLY A 47 -6.09 5.38 -8.52
C GLY A 47 -7.52 4.87 -8.25
N THR A 48 -8.03 3.91 -9.03
CA THR A 48 -9.35 3.32 -8.79
C THR A 48 -9.24 2.15 -7.81
N PRO A 49 -9.97 2.16 -6.67
CA PRO A 49 -9.94 1.04 -5.74
C PRO A 49 -10.45 -0.25 -6.41
N ILE A 50 -9.72 -1.36 -6.23
CA ILE A 50 -10.19 -2.71 -6.57
C ILE A 50 -11.46 -3.03 -5.76
N SER A 51 -11.42 -2.70 -4.46
CA SER A 51 -12.52 -2.89 -3.53
C SER A 51 -12.34 -1.99 -2.31
N THR A 52 -13.43 -1.81 -1.56
CA THR A 52 -13.45 -1.13 -0.26
C THR A 52 -14.00 -2.09 0.78
N LEU A 53 -13.21 -2.37 1.81
CA LEU A 53 -13.68 -3.05 3.01
C LEU A 53 -14.17 -2.01 4.00
N THR A 54 -15.33 -2.24 4.60
CA THR A 54 -15.91 -1.40 5.65
C THR A 54 -16.13 -2.22 6.93
N GLY A 55 -16.54 -1.58 8.03
CA GLY A 55 -16.84 -2.29 9.27
C GLY A 55 -15.61 -2.97 9.84
N LEU A 56 -14.44 -2.33 9.75
CA LEU A 56 -13.16 -2.92 10.14
C LEU A 56 -13.05 -3.04 11.65
N GLY A 57 -13.71 -2.12 12.36
CA GLY A 57 -13.66 -2.03 13.82
C GLY A 57 -12.45 -1.23 14.31
N ALA A 58 -12.30 -1.15 15.63
CA ALA A 58 -11.25 -0.33 16.22
C ALA A 58 -9.88 -1.02 16.14
N TYR A 59 -8.88 -0.31 15.63
CA TYR A 59 -7.47 -0.61 15.89
C TYR A 59 -7.00 0.26 17.06
N THR A 60 -6.59 -0.38 18.15
CA THR A 60 -6.12 0.26 19.39
C THR A 60 -4.71 -0.19 19.81
N GLY A 61 -4.00 -0.90 18.93
CA GLY A 61 -2.66 -1.43 19.20
C GLY A 61 -1.52 -0.57 18.67
N SER A 62 -0.30 -1.02 18.95
CA SER A 62 0.92 -0.54 18.28
C SER A 62 1.25 -1.42 17.09
N LEU A 63 1.90 -0.83 16.08
CA LEU A 63 2.45 -1.57 14.95
C LEU A 63 3.36 -2.71 15.46
N SER A 64 3.15 -3.92 14.93
CA SER A 64 3.92 -5.08 15.35
C SER A 64 5.32 -5.03 14.75
N ALA A 65 6.34 -5.03 15.60
CA ALA A 65 7.74 -5.09 15.15
C ALA A 65 8.05 -6.35 14.30
N THR A 66 7.24 -7.41 14.41
CA THR A 66 7.43 -8.64 13.63
C THR A 66 6.68 -8.66 12.31
N LEU A 67 5.69 -7.77 12.11
CA LEU A 67 4.85 -7.70 10.90
C LEU A 67 5.08 -6.41 10.09
N CYS A 68 5.93 -5.51 10.59
CA CYS A 68 6.35 -4.29 9.91
C CYS A 68 7.67 -4.53 9.17
N ASN A 69 7.59 -5.30 8.08
CA ASN A 69 8.73 -5.65 7.25
C ASN A 69 8.32 -5.65 5.77
N ILE A 70 9.30 -5.53 4.88
CA ILE A 70 9.11 -5.51 3.42
C ILE A 70 9.68 -6.82 2.86
N GLY A 71 8.99 -7.42 1.88
CA GLY A 71 9.47 -8.61 1.16
C GLY A 71 9.18 -9.95 1.84
N SER A 72 8.48 -9.99 2.98
CA SER A 72 7.92 -11.22 3.58
C SER A 72 6.75 -10.87 4.51
N TYR A 73 5.99 -11.86 4.96
CA TYR A 73 4.88 -11.65 5.89
C TYR A 73 5.32 -11.24 7.31
N ASN A 74 6.47 -11.75 7.74
CA ASN A 74 7.04 -11.47 9.06
C ASN A 74 8.57 -11.56 9.01
N THR A 75 9.21 -11.25 10.14
CA THR A 75 10.68 -11.30 10.30
C THR A 75 11.28 -12.71 10.20
N GLY A 76 10.47 -13.77 10.30
CA GLY A 76 10.89 -15.15 10.07
C GLY A 76 10.40 -15.64 8.70
N PRO A 77 11.16 -15.43 7.61
CA PRO A 77 10.73 -15.22 6.22
C PRO A 77 9.57 -16.12 5.76
N THR A 78 8.36 -15.79 6.21
CA THR A 78 7.14 -16.50 5.86
C THR A 78 6.57 -15.87 4.61
N PHE A 79 6.26 -16.65 3.58
CA PHE A 79 5.83 -16.17 2.25
C PHE A 79 6.76 -15.06 1.70
N PRO A 80 8.05 -15.36 1.49
CA PRO A 80 8.98 -14.37 0.95
C PRO A 80 8.57 -13.97 -0.46
N PHE A 81 8.70 -12.68 -0.76
CA PHE A 81 8.60 -12.16 -2.11
C PHE A 81 9.86 -12.53 -2.89
N ASP A 82 9.68 -13.11 -4.07
CA ASP A 82 10.76 -13.46 -4.99
C ASP A 82 10.67 -12.54 -6.22
N GLY A 83 11.46 -11.46 -6.18
CA GLY A 83 11.45 -10.43 -7.21
C GLY A 83 12.08 -9.13 -6.72
N ASN A 84 12.09 -8.12 -7.60
CA ASN A 84 12.61 -6.80 -7.26
C ASN A 84 11.51 -5.91 -6.68
N ILE A 85 11.83 -5.19 -5.61
CA ILE A 85 11.00 -4.12 -5.06
C ILE A 85 11.77 -2.82 -5.29
N TYR A 86 11.23 -1.94 -6.14
CA TYR A 86 11.92 -0.71 -6.54
C TYR A 86 11.65 0.45 -5.57
N HIS A 87 10.38 0.69 -5.28
CA HIS A 87 9.94 1.87 -4.52
C HIS A 87 8.90 1.46 -3.49
N VAL A 88 9.11 1.90 -2.25
CA VAL A 88 8.13 1.76 -1.16
C VAL A 88 7.91 3.13 -0.52
N LEU A 89 6.63 3.50 -0.45
CA LEU A 89 6.18 4.72 0.21
C LEU A 89 5.23 4.35 1.36
N VAL A 90 5.46 4.97 2.51
CA VAL A 90 4.56 4.90 3.67
C VAL A 90 4.23 6.33 4.08
N ALA A 91 2.93 6.63 4.16
CA ALA A 91 2.42 7.93 4.58
C ALA A 91 1.60 7.81 5.87
N ASN A 92 1.60 8.87 6.67
CA ASN A 92 0.83 8.97 7.91
C ASN A 92 -0.59 9.55 7.72
N THR A 93 -0.94 9.92 6.48
CA THR A 93 -2.24 10.45 6.10
C THR A 93 -2.92 9.57 5.05
N VAL A 94 -4.25 9.58 5.05
CA VAL A 94 -5.04 8.81 4.09
C VAL A 94 -5.05 9.53 2.75
N ALA A 95 -4.36 8.96 1.76
CA ALA A 95 -4.43 9.45 0.39
C ALA A 95 -5.85 9.28 -0.19
N THR A 96 -6.31 10.30 -0.94
CA THR A 96 -7.51 10.21 -1.76
C THR A 96 -7.27 9.33 -2.99
N PRO A 97 -8.33 8.78 -3.64
CA PRO A 97 -8.17 7.99 -4.86
C PRO A 97 -7.39 8.72 -5.97
N THR A 98 -7.60 10.03 -6.13
CA THR A 98 -6.84 10.86 -7.08
C THR A 98 -5.37 10.90 -6.74
N GLN A 99 -5.02 11.19 -5.48
CA GLN A 99 -3.62 11.20 -5.02
C GLN A 99 -2.95 9.83 -5.18
N VAL A 100 -3.68 8.73 -4.93
CA VAL A 100 -3.16 7.37 -5.20
C VAL A 100 -2.85 7.19 -6.68
N GLY A 101 -3.71 7.69 -7.57
CA GLY A 101 -3.46 7.69 -9.02
C GLY A 101 -2.17 8.43 -9.39
N GLU A 102 -2.01 9.66 -8.88
CA GLU A 102 -0.81 10.48 -9.10
C GLU A 102 0.47 9.78 -8.59
N ILE A 103 0.40 9.12 -7.43
CA ILE A 103 1.53 8.35 -6.86
C ILE A 103 1.86 7.14 -7.72
N ILE A 104 0.85 6.39 -8.17
CA ILE A 104 1.06 5.21 -9.00
C ILE A 104 1.67 5.61 -10.35
N GLU A 105 1.12 6.64 -11.00
CA GLU A 105 1.68 7.17 -12.25
C GLU A 105 3.11 7.68 -12.06
N ALA A 106 3.41 8.27 -10.90
CA ALA A 106 4.75 8.65 -10.53
C ALA A 106 5.68 7.42 -10.40
N MET A 107 5.27 6.39 -9.67
CA MET A 107 6.10 5.20 -9.42
C MET A 107 6.30 4.32 -10.67
N ASP A 108 5.37 4.38 -11.63
CA ASP A 108 5.43 3.65 -12.91
C ASP A 108 6.30 4.35 -13.97
N ASN A 109 6.63 5.63 -13.76
CA ASN A 109 7.47 6.39 -14.67
C ASN A 109 8.93 6.29 -14.19
N ASP A 110 9.75 5.46 -14.86
CA ASP A 110 11.19 5.25 -14.60
C ASP A 110 12.08 6.54 -14.60
N ALA A 111 11.48 7.73 -14.76
CA ALA A 111 12.13 9.03 -14.69
C ALA A 111 12.33 9.49 -13.23
N PHE A 112 13.23 8.81 -12.51
CA PHE A 112 13.73 9.00 -11.14
C PHE A 112 13.98 10.45 -10.62
N THR A 113 13.86 11.49 -11.44
CA THR A 113 14.26 12.87 -11.08
C THR A 113 13.10 13.81 -10.72
N LEU A 114 11.84 13.47 -11.01
CA LEU A 114 10.71 14.40 -10.82
C LEU A 114 9.86 14.20 -9.54
N HIS A 115 10.10 13.15 -8.74
CA HIS A 115 9.10 12.69 -7.76
C HIS A 115 9.10 13.41 -6.40
N HIS A 116 10.22 13.94 -5.92
CA HIS A 116 10.25 14.59 -4.60
C HIS A 116 9.28 15.78 -4.54
N GLY A 117 9.29 16.65 -5.56
CA GLY A 117 8.39 17.80 -5.62
C GLY A 117 6.91 17.43 -5.80
N GLN A 118 6.61 16.35 -6.53
CA GLN A 118 5.23 15.87 -6.72
C GLN A 118 4.68 15.22 -5.45
N LEU A 119 5.47 14.38 -4.77
CA LEU A 119 5.05 13.74 -3.52
C LEU A 119 4.92 14.76 -2.37
N ASP A 120 5.78 15.79 -2.33
CA ASP A 120 5.65 16.91 -1.41
C ASP A 120 4.36 17.72 -1.65
N THR A 121 3.90 17.84 -2.90
CA THR A 121 2.58 18.45 -3.18
C THR A 121 1.39 17.56 -2.79
N VAL A 122 1.58 16.23 -2.75
CA VAL A 122 0.51 15.27 -2.44
C VAL A 122 0.33 15.11 -0.92
N PHE A 123 1.43 14.95 -0.18
CA PHE A 123 1.39 14.66 1.26
C PHE A 123 1.87 15.81 2.15
N GLY A 124 2.46 16.86 1.57
CA GLY A 124 3.26 17.83 2.32
C GLY A 124 4.68 17.30 2.58
N VAL A 125 5.63 18.23 2.70
CA VAL A 125 7.00 17.94 3.15
C VAL A 125 6.97 17.18 4.49
N ASP A 126 7.86 16.20 4.64
CA ASP A 126 8.09 15.35 5.82
C ASP A 126 6.99 14.33 6.20
N ASN A 127 5.95 14.14 5.39
CA ASN A 127 4.87 13.18 5.71
C ASN A 127 5.03 11.79 5.09
N TRP A 128 6.16 11.53 4.43
CA TRP A 128 6.46 10.26 3.77
C TRP A 128 7.93 9.89 3.91
N ALA A 129 8.23 8.59 3.83
CA ALA A 129 9.58 8.05 3.82
C ALA A 129 9.76 7.13 2.61
N TRP A 130 10.93 7.21 1.97
CA TRP A 130 11.33 6.34 0.85
C TRP A 130 12.38 5.32 1.30
N PHE A 131 12.25 4.11 0.80
CA PHE A 131 13.18 3.01 1.03
C PHE A 131 13.69 2.53 -0.33
N ALA A 132 15.01 2.63 -0.53
CA ALA A 132 15.75 2.13 -1.70
C ALA A 132 16.52 0.86 -1.33
#